data_AF-A0A2H0BDZ3-F1
#
_entry.id   AF-A0A2H0BDZ3-F1
#
_cell.length_a   1.000
_cell.length_b   1.000
_cell.length_c   1.000
_cell.angle_alpha   90.00
_cell.angle_beta   90.00
_cell.angle_gamma   90.00
#
_symmetry.space_group_name_H-M   'P 1'
#
loop_
_entity.id
_entity.type
_entity.pdbx_description
1 polymer ?
#
loop_
_entity_poly.entity_id
_entity_poly.type
_entity_poly.pdbx_seq_one_letter_code
_entity_poly.pdbx_strand_id
1 'polypeptide(L)'
;MRAVSIELWYFFIANLRASYFGAFLLSVFLLTEVTTVPLISRYDFIFLAAVGYQVCALMFRFEQLREFFVIIIFHILATIMELFKTSPAIGSWTYPAVGSALFALGLVPLFTGFLYSAIGSYISRAFIFLKLSYERFPAYYHLWILAVLIYLNFFTHHFFYDIRYLLFVYTFIIFLELRCIFKYTRDSVVCRFYRQCF
;
A
#
# COMPACT_ATOMS: atom_id res chain seq x y z
N MET A 1 17.35 -26.27 13.20
CA MET A 1 17.86 -25.33 12.18
C MET A 1 17.19 -25.49 10.81
N ARG A 2 17.18 -26.68 10.19
CA ARG A 2 16.56 -26.88 8.85
C ARG A 2 15.08 -26.49 8.74
N ALA A 3 14.25 -26.78 9.75
CA ALA A 3 12.81 -26.46 9.71
C ALA A 3 12.54 -24.94 9.69
N VAL A 4 13.22 -24.18 10.56
CA VAL A 4 13.09 -22.72 10.63
C VAL A 4 13.54 -22.05 9.33
N SER A 5 14.63 -22.52 8.73
CA SER A 5 15.09 -21.99 7.42
C SER A 5 14.06 -22.21 6.30
N ILE A 6 13.38 -23.36 6.31
CA ILE A 6 12.32 -23.65 5.35
C ILE A 6 11.12 -22.74 5.57
N GLU A 7 10.69 -22.54 6.82
CA GLU A 7 9.59 -21.63 7.16
C GLU A 7 9.88 -20.19 6.75
N LEU A 8 11.09 -19.70 7.04
CA LEU A 8 11.54 -18.36 6.64
C LEU A 8 11.58 -18.19 5.12
N TRP A 9 12.01 -19.22 4.39
CA TRP A 9 12.02 -19.19 2.91
C TRP A 9 10.62 -19.06 2.32
N TYR A 10 9.64 -19.81 2.85
CA TYR A 10 8.26 -19.70 2.39
C TYR A 10 7.60 -18.41 2.81
N PHE A 11 7.89 -17.91 4.01
CA PHE A 11 7.48 -16.58 4.44
C PHE A 11 8.00 -15.52 3.47
N PHE A 12 9.28 -15.58 3.10
CA PHE A 12 9.88 -14.66 2.13
C PHE A 12 9.18 -14.72 0.77
N ILE A 13 8.97 -15.91 0.20
CA ILE A 13 8.26 -16.08 -1.09
C ILE A 13 6.84 -15.52 -1.03
N ALA A 14 6.11 -15.76 0.07
CA ALA A 14 4.74 -15.25 0.22
C ALA A 14 4.69 -13.72 0.23
N ASN A 15 5.63 -13.07 0.92
CA ASN A 15 5.75 -11.61 0.94
C ASN A 15 6.17 -11.06 -0.43
N LEU A 16 7.13 -11.71 -1.10
CA LEU A 16 7.55 -11.34 -2.45
C LEU A 16 6.34 -11.36 -3.41
N ARG A 17 5.52 -12.42 -3.36
CA ARG A 17 4.28 -12.56 -4.14
C ARG A 17 3.23 -11.50 -3.80
N ALA A 18 3.08 -11.16 -2.52
CA ALA A 18 2.18 -10.10 -2.10
C ALA A 18 2.64 -8.72 -2.63
N SER A 19 3.95 -8.52 -2.76
CA SER A 19 4.55 -7.25 -3.17
C SER A 19 4.61 -7.02 -4.68
N TYR A 20 4.10 -7.91 -5.53
CA TYR A 20 4.29 -7.79 -7.00
C TYR A 20 3.91 -6.45 -7.59
N PHE A 21 2.77 -5.87 -7.17
CA PHE A 21 2.36 -4.56 -7.67
C PHE A 21 3.30 -3.44 -7.19
N GLY A 22 3.68 -3.45 -5.92
CA GLY A 22 4.63 -2.48 -5.37
C GLY A 22 6.04 -2.61 -5.93
N ALA A 23 6.54 -3.84 -6.11
CA ALA A 23 7.82 -4.11 -6.72
C ALA A 23 7.85 -3.65 -8.18
N PHE A 24 6.77 -3.89 -8.94
CA PHE A 24 6.61 -3.37 -10.29
C PHE A 24 6.66 -1.83 -10.31
N LEU A 25 5.84 -1.17 -9.49
CA LEU A 25 5.80 0.29 -9.43
C LEU A 25 7.12 0.92 -8.99
N LEU A 26 7.76 0.36 -7.96
CA LEU A 26 9.08 0.80 -7.52
C LEU A 26 10.12 0.64 -8.62
N SER A 27 10.08 -0.47 -9.37
CA SER A 27 10.98 -0.70 -10.49
C SER A 27 10.79 0.36 -11.58
N VAL A 28 9.54 0.66 -11.97
CA VAL A 28 9.25 1.72 -12.94
C VAL A 28 9.70 3.09 -12.41
N PHE A 29 9.47 3.38 -11.13
CA PHE A 29 9.88 4.63 -10.51
C PHE A 29 11.41 4.82 -10.54
N LEU A 30 12.17 3.77 -10.19
CA LEU A 30 13.64 3.79 -10.21
C LEU A 30 14.22 3.82 -11.63
N LEU A 31 13.66 3.04 -12.55
CA LEU A 31 14.10 3.03 -13.95
C LEU A 31 13.92 4.40 -14.62
N THR A 32 12.83 5.09 -14.30
CA THR A 32 12.55 6.44 -14.82
C THR A 32 13.37 7.54 -14.12
N GLU A 33 14.07 7.23 -13.03
CA GLU A 33 15.06 8.13 -12.43
C GLU A 33 16.36 8.14 -13.25
N VAL A 34 16.76 6.97 -13.76
CA VAL A 34 18.01 6.80 -14.53
C VAL A 34 17.81 6.87 -16.04
N THR A 35 16.56 6.87 -16.50
CA THR A 35 16.19 6.88 -17.92
C THR A 35 15.20 8.00 -18.22
N THR A 36 15.44 8.75 -19.29
CA THR A 36 14.47 9.74 -19.78
C THR A 36 13.38 9.06 -20.59
N VAL A 37 12.12 9.31 -20.26
CA VAL A 37 10.98 8.86 -21.05
C VAL A 37 10.69 9.88 -22.15
N PRO A 38 10.81 9.54 -23.44
CA PRO A 38 10.49 10.48 -24.52
C PRO A 38 8.97 10.66 -24.63
N LEU A 39 8.53 11.82 -25.13
CA LEU A 39 7.15 12.17 -25.53
C LEU A 39 6.13 12.41 -24.40
N ILE A 40 6.32 11.84 -23.20
CA ILE A 40 5.38 11.98 -22.08
C ILE A 40 6.11 12.37 -20.80
N SER A 41 5.41 13.05 -19.89
CA SER A 41 5.97 13.33 -18.57
C SER A 41 6.30 12.03 -17.84
N ARG A 42 7.41 12.03 -17.09
CA ARG A 42 7.79 10.91 -16.23
C ARG A 42 6.64 10.50 -15.30
N TYR A 43 5.93 11.47 -14.74
CA TYR A 43 4.83 11.22 -13.81
C TYR A 43 3.65 10.52 -14.51
N ASP A 44 3.32 10.96 -15.72
CA ASP A 44 2.27 10.35 -16.53
C ASP A 44 2.65 8.93 -16.96
N PHE A 45 3.92 8.69 -17.30
CA PHE A 45 4.38 7.34 -17.63
C PHE A 45 4.23 6.38 -16.45
N ILE A 46 4.62 6.79 -15.24
CA ILE A 46 4.47 5.96 -14.04
C ILE A 46 2.98 5.70 -13.76
N PHE A 47 2.13 6.73 -13.90
CA PHE A 47 0.68 6.59 -13.75
C PHE A 47 0.10 5.58 -14.75
N LEU A 48 0.43 5.73 -16.04
CA LEU A 48 -0.05 4.83 -17.09
C LEU A 48 0.47 3.40 -16.92
N ALA A 49 1.71 3.23 -16.46
CA ALA A 49 2.25 1.91 -16.11
C ALA A 49 1.47 1.28 -14.94
N ALA A 50 1.12 2.07 -13.92
CA ALA A 50 0.29 1.62 -12.79
C ALA A 50 -1.10 1.15 -13.25
N VAL A 51 -1.77 1.97 -14.06
CA VAL A 51 -3.09 1.66 -14.63
C VAL A 51 -2.99 0.44 -15.53
N GLY A 52 -1.98 0.37 -16.40
CA GLY A 52 -1.74 -0.78 -17.28
C GLY A 52 -1.53 -2.07 -16.50
N TYR A 53 -0.74 -2.04 -15.42
CA TYR A 53 -0.58 -3.18 -14.53
C TYR A 53 -1.92 -3.61 -13.94
N GLN A 54 -2.71 -2.66 -13.42
CA GLN A 54 -3.98 -2.95 -12.79
C GLN A 54 -5.00 -3.56 -13.76
N VAL A 55 -5.08 -3.01 -14.98
CA VAL A 55 -5.94 -3.53 -16.05
C VAL A 55 -5.49 -4.94 -16.44
N CYS A 56 -4.20 -5.18 -16.65
CA CYS A 56 -3.66 -6.51 -16.91
C CYS A 56 -3.95 -7.49 -15.76
N ALA A 57 -3.77 -7.07 -14.50
CA ALA A 57 -4.01 -7.90 -13.33
C ALA A 57 -5.48 -8.34 -13.25
N LEU A 58 -6.43 -7.46 -13.59
CA LEU A 58 -7.85 -7.77 -13.68
C LEU A 58 -8.19 -8.66 -14.88
N MET A 59 -7.67 -8.34 -16.07
CA MET A 59 -7.93 -9.12 -17.30
C MET A 59 -7.44 -10.56 -17.19
N PHE A 60 -6.22 -10.75 -16.68
CA PHE A 60 -5.63 -12.07 -16.47
C PHE A 60 -6.06 -12.75 -15.17
N ARG A 61 -6.96 -12.11 -14.40
CA ARG A 61 -7.47 -12.60 -13.11
C ARG A 61 -6.35 -12.91 -12.10
N PHE A 62 -5.25 -12.18 -12.17
CA PHE A 62 -4.23 -12.18 -11.11
C PHE A 62 -4.73 -11.48 -9.85
N GLU A 63 -5.71 -10.58 -10.01
CA GLU A 63 -6.33 -9.83 -8.94
C GLU A 63 -7.87 -9.93 -9.02
N GLN A 64 -8.52 -10.02 -7.85
CA GLN A 64 -9.97 -10.05 -7.72
C GLN A 64 -10.55 -8.63 -7.67
N LEU A 65 -11.81 -8.48 -8.09
CA LEU A 65 -12.52 -7.19 -8.00
C LEU A 65 -12.52 -6.60 -6.58
N ARG A 66 -12.60 -7.45 -5.54
CA ARG A 66 -12.52 -7.02 -4.15
C ARG A 66 -11.17 -6.40 -3.79
N GLU A 67 -10.08 -6.95 -4.31
CA GLU A 67 -8.72 -6.43 -4.12
C GLU A 67 -8.56 -5.09 -4.86
N PHE A 68 -9.13 -4.98 -6.05
CA PHE A 68 -9.15 -3.73 -6.81
C PHE A 68 -9.89 -2.58 -6.10
N PHE A 69 -10.98 -2.87 -5.39
CA PHE A 69 -11.64 -1.84 -4.57
C PHE A 69 -10.75 -1.31 -3.44
N VAL A 70 -9.90 -2.15 -2.86
CA VAL A 70 -8.90 -1.71 -1.87
C VAL A 70 -7.92 -0.74 -2.52
N ILE A 71 -7.45 -1.04 -3.73
CA ILE A 71 -6.55 -0.17 -4.50
C ILE A 71 -7.18 1.20 -4.75
N ILE A 72 -8.45 1.25 -5.15
CA ILE A 72 -9.18 2.51 -5.36
C ILE A 72 -9.29 3.30 -4.05
N ILE A 73 -9.68 2.68 -2.95
CA ILE A 73 -9.84 3.36 -1.65
C ILE A 73 -8.51 3.97 -1.21
N PHE A 74 -7.42 3.19 -1.29
CA PHE A 74 -6.10 3.70 -0.95
C PHE A 74 -5.65 4.83 -1.89
N HIS A 75 -5.98 4.73 -3.19
CA HIS A 75 -5.64 5.78 -4.16
C HIS A 75 -6.32 7.10 -3.81
N ILE A 76 -7.61 7.06 -3.49
CA ILE A 76 -8.41 8.24 -3.12
C ILE A 76 -7.88 8.83 -1.82
N LEU A 77 -7.75 8.02 -0.76
CA LEU A 77 -7.28 8.48 0.55
C LEU A 77 -5.88 9.11 0.46
N ALA A 78 -4.97 8.46 -0.26
CA ALA A 78 -3.63 8.99 -0.49
C ALA A 78 -3.65 10.32 -1.24
N THR A 79 -4.41 10.40 -2.33
CA THR A 79 -4.50 11.63 -3.13
C THR A 79 -5.05 12.78 -2.30
N ILE A 80 -6.05 12.56 -1.45
CA ILE A 80 -6.57 13.59 -0.53
C ILE A 80 -5.50 14.04 0.46
N MET A 81 -4.76 13.10 1.06
CA MET A 81 -3.69 13.41 2.00
C MET A 81 -2.56 14.21 1.33
N GLU A 82 -2.17 13.83 0.11
CA GLU A 82 -1.16 14.57 -0.65
C GLU A 82 -1.65 15.96 -1.02
N LEU A 83 -2.88 16.10 -1.51
CA LEU A 83 -3.46 17.40 -1.88
C LEU A 83 -3.43 18.38 -0.69
N PHE A 84 -3.76 17.89 0.50
CA PHE A 84 -3.68 18.69 1.71
C PHE A 84 -2.24 19.08 2.04
N LYS A 85 -1.32 18.10 2.04
CA LYS A 85 0.07 18.31 2.46
C LYS A 85 0.89 19.15 1.49
N THR A 86 0.62 19.07 0.19
CA THR A 86 1.27 19.88 -0.85
C THR A 86 0.53 21.20 -1.11
N SER A 87 -0.58 21.46 -0.43
CA SER A 87 -1.31 22.72 -0.60
C SER A 87 -0.42 23.91 -0.23
N PRO A 88 -0.57 25.09 -0.86
CA PRO A 88 0.27 26.25 -0.56
C PRO A 88 0.23 26.70 0.90
N ALA A 89 -0.86 26.45 1.61
CA ALA A 89 -1.01 26.78 3.03
C ALA A 89 -0.16 25.88 3.96
N ILE A 90 0.09 24.63 3.55
CA ILE A 90 0.83 23.65 4.33
C ILE A 90 2.27 23.51 3.84
N GLY A 91 2.46 23.38 2.53
CA GLY A 91 3.77 23.41 1.88
C GLY A 91 4.75 22.34 2.37
N SER A 92 4.28 21.17 2.79
CA SER A 92 5.16 20.14 3.39
C SER A 92 6.20 19.61 2.39
N TRP A 93 5.84 19.53 1.11
CA TRP A 93 6.75 19.26 -0.01
C TRP A 93 6.09 19.68 -1.34
N THR A 94 6.85 19.60 -2.42
CA THR A 94 6.40 19.95 -3.78
C THR A 94 6.86 18.90 -4.79
N TYR A 95 6.08 18.70 -5.86
CA TYR A 95 6.44 17.84 -7.00
C TYR A 95 7.03 18.68 -8.14
N PRO A 96 8.36 18.69 -8.35
CA PRO A 96 9.00 19.65 -9.27
C PRO A 96 8.55 19.51 -10.72
N ALA A 97 8.26 18.28 -11.18
CA ALA A 97 7.88 18.02 -12.56
C ALA A 97 6.35 18.02 -12.80
N VAL A 98 5.54 18.43 -11.82
CA VAL A 98 4.06 18.36 -11.93
C VAL A 98 3.50 19.22 -13.06
N GLY A 99 4.15 20.36 -13.34
CA GLY A 99 3.72 21.25 -14.44
C GLY A 99 3.82 20.64 -15.84
N SER A 100 4.55 19.53 -15.99
CA SER A 100 4.62 18.76 -17.23
C SER A 100 3.61 17.60 -17.30
N ALA A 101 2.97 17.26 -16.19
CA ALA A 101 2.10 16.10 -16.07
C ALA A 101 0.66 16.45 -16.44
N LEU A 102 0.05 15.61 -17.28
CA LEU A 102 -1.36 15.71 -17.65
C LEU A 102 -2.27 15.03 -16.62
N PHE A 103 -1.79 13.94 -15.99
CA PHE A 103 -2.53 13.19 -14.98
C PHE A 103 -2.17 13.70 -13.57
N ALA A 104 -2.61 14.91 -13.25
CA ALA A 104 -2.45 15.51 -11.93
C ALA A 104 -3.75 16.16 -11.45
N LEU A 105 -3.95 16.17 -10.13
CA LEU A 105 -4.99 16.96 -9.48
C LEU A 105 -4.31 18.11 -8.73
N GLY A 106 -4.49 19.33 -9.22
CA GLY A 106 -3.78 20.50 -8.68
C GLY A 106 -2.26 20.31 -8.72
N LEU A 107 -1.63 20.24 -7.55
CA LEU A 107 -0.18 20.09 -7.39
C LEU A 107 0.26 18.62 -7.20
N VAL A 108 -0.66 17.67 -7.29
CA VAL A 108 -0.42 16.25 -6.98
C VAL A 108 -0.55 15.40 -8.23
N PRO A 109 0.55 14.78 -8.71
CA PRO A 109 0.50 13.78 -9.77
C PRO A 109 -0.27 12.53 -9.32
N LEU A 110 -1.16 11.99 -10.16
CA LEU A 110 -2.01 10.85 -9.79
C LEU A 110 -1.23 9.55 -9.57
N PHE A 111 0.00 9.42 -10.08
CA PHE A 111 0.80 8.22 -9.82
C PHE A 111 1.12 8.04 -8.33
N THR A 112 1.17 9.13 -7.55
CA THR A 112 1.52 9.08 -6.13
C THR A 112 0.47 8.32 -5.35
N GLY A 113 -0.82 8.51 -5.67
CA GLY A 113 -1.91 7.71 -5.13
C GLY A 113 -1.70 6.20 -5.34
N PHE A 114 -1.21 5.79 -6.52
CA PHE A 114 -0.91 4.38 -6.80
C PHE A 114 0.27 3.83 -5.98
N LEU A 115 1.24 4.66 -5.58
CA LEU A 115 2.31 4.24 -4.67
C LEU A 115 1.74 3.80 -3.31
N TYR A 116 0.72 4.50 -2.79
CA TYR A 116 0.03 4.08 -1.57
C TYR A 116 -0.92 2.90 -1.82
N SER A 117 -1.59 2.85 -2.97
CA SER A 117 -2.39 1.68 -3.35
C SER A 117 -1.56 0.39 -3.40
N ALA A 118 -0.27 0.47 -3.75
CA ALA A 118 0.62 -0.67 -3.69
C ALA A 118 0.77 -1.23 -2.27
N ILE A 119 0.80 -0.37 -1.26
CA ILE A 119 0.82 -0.78 0.16
C ILE A 119 -0.49 -1.50 0.51
N GLY A 120 -1.64 -0.93 0.11
CA GLY A 120 -2.96 -1.55 0.32
C GLY A 120 -3.08 -2.93 -0.33
N SER A 121 -2.64 -3.05 -1.59
CA SER A 121 -2.60 -4.31 -2.33
C SER A 121 -1.69 -5.34 -1.65
N TYR A 122 -0.48 -4.93 -1.23
CA TYR A 122 0.43 -5.78 -0.47
C TYR A 122 -0.22 -6.30 0.81
N ILE A 123 -0.82 -5.42 1.62
CA ILE A 123 -1.49 -5.80 2.86
C ILE A 123 -2.57 -6.83 2.55
N SER A 124 -3.52 -6.52 1.65
CA SER A 124 -4.62 -7.43 1.29
C SER A 124 -4.13 -8.82 0.87
N ARG A 125 -3.11 -8.88 0.01
CA ARG A 125 -2.54 -10.15 -0.49
C ARG A 125 -1.69 -10.87 0.54
N ALA A 126 -0.98 -10.15 1.41
CA ALA A 126 -0.17 -10.75 2.47
C ALA A 126 -1.06 -11.51 3.46
N PHE A 127 -2.21 -10.95 3.86
CA PHE A 127 -3.20 -11.65 4.69
C PHE A 127 -3.63 -12.99 4.06
N ILE A 128 -3.87 -13.00 2.75
CA ILE A 128 -4.33 -14.16 1.99
C ILE A 128 -3.21 -15.20 1.80
N PHE A 129 -1.99 -14.78 1.47
CA PHE A 129 -0.88 -15.70 1.18
C PHE A 129 -0.24 -16.27 2.45
N LEU A 130 -0.15 -15.49 3.52
CA LEU A 130 0.39 -15.93 4.79
C LEU A 130 -0.65 -16.61 5.70
N LYS A 131 -1.94 -16.58 5.31
CA LYS A 131 -3.07 -17.08 6.11
C LYS A 131 -2.98 -16.56 7.55
N LEU A 132 -2.84 -15.25 7.69
CA LEU A 132 -2.62 -14.61 8.98
C LEU A 132 -3.82 -14.85 9.89
N SER A 133 -3.53 -15.27 11.12
CA SER A 133 -4.49 -15.43 12.20
C SER A 133 -3.99 -14.63 13.40
N TYR A 134 -4.91 -14.12 14.21
CA TYR A 134 -4.61 -13.25 15.32
C TYR A 134 -5.17 -13.83 16.61
N GLU A 135 -4.35 -13.87 17.66
CA GLU A 135 -4.78 -14.13 19.03
C GLU A 135 -4.70 -12.84 19.83
N ARG A 136 -5.68 -12.65 20.74
CA ARG A 136 -5.82 -11.41 21.55
C ARG A 136 -5.82 -10.15 20.67
N PHE A 137 -6.58 -10.19 19.58
CA PHE A 137 -6.76 -9.03 18.72
C PHE A 137 -7.52 -7.93 19.48
N PRO A 138 -7.09 -6.64 19.39
CA PRO A 138 -7.77 -5.56 20.08
C PRO A 138 -9.23 -5.47 19.64
N ALA A 139 -10.11 -5.04 20.55
CA ALA A 139 -11.49 -4.80 20.20
C ALA A 139 -11.61 -3.74 19.08
N TYR A 140 -12.53 -3.94 18.14
CA TYR A 140 -12.63 -3.12 16.93
C TYR A 140 -12.81 -1.62 17.22
N TYR A 141 -13.44 -1.23 18.34
CA TYR A 141 -13.59 0.18 18.70
C TYR A 141 -12.24 0.88 18.92
N HIS A 142 -11.22 0.19 19.47
CA HIS A 142 -9.89 0.76 19.60
C HIS A 142 -9.29 1.10 18.24
N LEU A 143 -9.51 0.24 17.24
CA LEU A 143 -9.04 0.46 15.87
C LEU A 143 -9.75 1.64 15.22
N TRP A 144 -11.07 1.74 15.36
CA TRP A 144 -11.85 2.87 14.84
C TRP A 144 -11.42 4.19 15.48
N ILE A 145 -11.29 4.23 16.80
CA ILE A 145 -10.83 5.42 17.54
C ILE A 145 -9.42 5.79 17.08
N LEU A 146 -8.49 4.84 17.05
CA LEU A 146 -7.11 5.09 16.64
C LEU A 146 -7.05 5.62 15.21
N ALA A 147 -7.76 5.00 14.26
CA ALA A 147 -7.81 5.45 12.87
C ALA A 147 -8.34 6.87 12.75
N VAL A 148 -9.47 7.18 13.39
CA VAL A 148 -10.06 8.52 13.38
C VAL A 148 -9.09 9.54 13.97
N LEU A 149 -8.47 9.25 15.11
CA LEU A 149 -7.51 10.17 15.75
C LEU A 149 -6.26 10.38 14.91
N ILE A 150 -5.73 9.35 14.24
CA ILE A 150 -4.58 9.48 13.32
C ILE A 150 -4.94 10.40 12.16
N TYR A 151 -6.09 10.20 11.52
CA TYR A 151 -6.51 11.04 10.40
C TYR A 151 -6.81 12.47 10.84
N LEU A 152 -7.50 12.66 11.96
CA LEU A 152 -7.73 13.99 12.53
C LEU A 152 -6.42 14.70 12.82
N ASN A 153 -5.48 14.05 13.53
CA ASN A 153 -4.17 14.64 13.82
C ASN A 153 -3.39 14.92 12.52
N PHE A 154 -3.42 14.02 11.53
CA PHE A 154 -2.77 14.22 10.23
C PHE A 154 -3.24 15.52 9.54
N PHE A 155 -4.55 15.79 9.53
CA PHE A 155 -5.10 17.00 8.92
C PHE A 155 -5.04 18.25 9.82
N THR A 156 -4.91 18.10 11.13
CA THR A 156 -5.03 19.24 12.07
C THR A 156 -3.74 19.65 12.76
N HIS A 157 -2.67 18.85 12.78
CA HIS A 157 -1.43 19.16 13.52
C HIS A 157 -0.67 20.40 13.05
N HIS A 158 -0.97 20.95 11.86
CA HIS A 158 -0.40 22.24 11.46
C HIS A 158 -1.12 23.43 12.11
N PHE A 159 -2.35 23.21 12.60
CA PHE A 159 -3.20 24.23 13.21
C PHE A 159 -3.34 24.03 14.73
N PHE A 160 -3.19 22.80 15.21
CA PHE A 160 -3.32 22.38 16.61
C PHE A 160 -2.13 21.55 17.07
N TYR A 161 -2.12 21.20 18.36
CA TYR A 161 -1.07 20.37 18.95
C TYR A 161 -0.91 19.01 18.25
N ASP A 162 0.35 18.65 18.02
CA ASP A 162 0.71 17.37 17.45
C ASP A 162 0.73 16.27 18.53
N ILE A 163 -0.26 15.38 18.49
CA ILE A 163 -0.42 14.28 19.44
C ILE A 163 0.12 12.94 18.92
N ARG A 164 0.92 12.91 17.84
CA ARG A 164 1.40 11.65 17.22
C ARG A 164 2.07 10.69 18.20
N TYR A 165 2.85 11.22 19.15
CA TYR A 165 3.55 10.40 20.13
C TYR A 165 2.58 9.70 21.08
N LEU A 166 1.49 10.38 21.47
CA LEU A 166 0.42 9.77 22.25
C LEU A 166 -0.29 8.67 21.46
N LEU A 167 -0.51 8.88 20.15
CA LEU A 167 -1.10 7.86 19.27
C LEU A 167 -0.17 6.65 19.09
N PHE A 168 1.15 6.84 19.04
CA PHE A 168 2.12 5.73 19.03
C PHE A 168 2.09 4.93 20.33
N VAL A 169 2.07 5.61 21.48
CA VAL A 169 1.93 4.95 22.79
C VAL A 169 0.62 4.17 22.86
N TYR A 170 -0.48 4.77 22.43
CA TYR A 170 -1.78 4.10 22.41
C TYR A 170 -1.79 2.87 21.49
N THR A 171 -1.21 2.97 20.29
CA THR A 171 -1.03 1.84 19.37
C THR A 171 -0.24 0.71 20.04
N PHE A 172 0.88 1.04 20.68
CA PHE A 172 1.71 0.04 21.36
C PHE A 172 0.96 -0.67 22.48
N ILE A 173 0.21 0.08 23.30
CA ILE A 173 -0.57 -0.48 24.41
C ILE A 173 -1.64 -1.44 23.91
N ILE A 174 -2.47 -1.02 22.93
CA ILE A 174 -3.58 -1.87 22.48
C ILE A 174 -3.09 -3.15 21.79
N PHE A 175 -1.94 -3.10 21.11
CA PHE A 175 -1.38 -4.24 20.38
C PHE A 175 -0.34 -5.04 21.18
N LEU A 176 -0.05 -4.69 22.43
CA LEU A 176 1.01 -5.32 23.23
C LEU A 176 0.84 -6.83 23.38
N GLU A 177 -0.40 -7.28 23.52
CA GLU A 177 -0.74 -8.69 23.72
C GLU A 177 -1.03 -9.45 22.42
N LEU A 178 -1.08 -8.75 21.29
CA LEU A 178 -1.41 -9.31 19.99
C LEU A 178 -0.37 -10.37 19.60
N ARG A 179 -0.83 -11.56 19.25
CA ARG A 179 0.01 -12.56 18.57
C ARG A 179 -0.49 -12.77 17.16
N CYS A 180 0.40 -12.60 16.19
CA CYS A 180 0.14 -12.93 14.79
C CYS A 180 0.74 -14.30 14.48
N ILE A 181 -0.09 -15.19 13.96
CA ILE A 181 0.27 -16.55 13.60
C ILE A 181 0.08 -16.66 12.09
N PHE A 182 1.11 -17.09 11.38
CA PHE A 182 1.00 -17.42 9.96
C PHE A 182 0.97 -18.94 9.80
N LYS A 183 0.12 -19.44 8.89
CA LYS A 183 0.02 -20.88 8.61
C LYS A 183 0.60 -21.15 7.23
N TYR A 184 1.72 -21.88 7.22
CA TYR A 184 2.30 -22.42 6.00
C TYR A 184 1.73 -23.83 5.72
N THR A 185 1.23 -24.06 4.49
CA THR A 185 0.82 -25.39 4.02
C THR A 185 1.75 -25.78 2.86
N ARG A 186 2.37 -26.96 2.91
CA ARG A 186 3.35 -27.40 1.90
C ARG A 186 2.80 -27.37 0.45
N ASP A 187 1.50 -27.56 0.30
CA ASP A 187 0.81 -27.65 -1.01
C ASP A 187 0.37 -26.30 -1.59
N SER A 188 0.46 -25.18 -0.85
CA SER A 188 -0.02 -23.88 -1.33
C SER A 188 0.92 -23.18 -2.31
N VAL A 189 2.16 -23.65 -2.45
CA VAL A 189 3.15 -23.08 -3.37
C VAL A 189 2.92 -23.56 -4.81
N VAL A 190 2.50 -24.81 -4.99
CA VAL A 190 2.32 -25.44 -6.31
C VAL A 190 0.87 -25.33 -6.82
N CYS A 191 -0.13 -25.50 -5.95
CA CYS A 191 -1.53 -25.56 -6.42
C CYS A 191 -2.19 -24.20 -6.72
N ARG A 192 -1.66 -23.08 -6.22
CA ARG A 192 -2.30 -21.76 -6.43
C ARG A 192 -1.84 -21.05 -7.71
N PHE A 193 -1.05 -21.70 -8.55
CA PHE A 193 -0.85 -21.29 -9.95
C PHE A 193 -2.00 -21.80 -10.87
N TYR A 194 -2.82 -22.74 -10.39
CA TYR A 194 -3.83 -23.42 -11.22
C TYR A 194 -5.26 -23.42 -10.67
N ARG A 195 -5.50 -23.15 -9.38
CA ARG A 195 -6.86 -23.11 -8.81
C ARG A 195 -7.04 -22.01 -7.77
N GLN A 196 -7.69 -20.92 -8.17
CA GLN A 196 -8.71 -20.27 -7.35
C GLN A 196 -10.02 -21.03 -7.60
N CYS A 197 -10.31 -22.03 -6.78
CA CYS A 197 -11.66 -22.58 -6.64
C CYS A 197 -12.00 -22.59 -5.16
N PHE A 198 -13.19 -22.04 -4.88
CA PHE A 198 -13.87 -21.80 -3.61
C PHE A 198 -13.49 -20.49 -2.92
#